data_AF-A0A950TRP4-F1
#
_entry.id   AF-A0A950TRP4-F1
#
_cell.length_a   1.000
_cell.length_b   1.000
_cell.length_c   1.000
_cell.angle_alpha   90.00
_cell.angle_beta   90.00
_cell.angle_gamma   90.00
#
_symmetry.space_group_name_H-M   'P 1'
#
loop_
_entity.id
_entity.type
_entity.pdbx_description
1 polymer ?
#
loop_
_entity_poly.entity_id
_entity_poly.type
_entity_poly.pdbx_seq_one_letter_code
_entity_poly.pdbx_strand_id
1 'polypeptide(L)'
;LNTVLWSLGTGLASGMITAAVTAVLLPFFESIFGVLTDVKLLELSNADLPILGQLALRAPGTNQHSHAVGQLAEEACRVVNGNGLLARIGALYHDIGKTAAPEHFVENQMGRNPHDKLKPLQSAKIIISHVTYGTKLARELGLPQRIVDFIPQHHGTRTLHYFLKKAQTQARPDEIISENDFRYPGPKPQFKEAAIMMIADSCEAAARSLAEPTPENIRFIVTKIVDAIVADDQLDECDLTLRELTQIRESMIRSLVAIYHSRVDYPGYVPPTSGSFRFPDGAADSEERGLRYVNPRDIPISPGGEIEDEAIDRSGSPEAATTAK
;
A
#
# COMPACT_ATOMS: atom_id res chain seq x y z
N LEU A 1 3.36 -46.20 -41.04
CA LEU A 1 3.99 -44.85 -41.00
C LEU A 1 2.97 -43.75 -41.29
N ASN A 2 2.25 -43.78 -42.42
CA ASN A 2 1.27 -42.75 -42.79
C ASN A 2 0.14 -42.55 -41.77
N THR A 3 -0.44 -43.61 -41.21
CA THR A 3 -1.50 -43.49 -40.18
C THR A 3 -1.00 -42.78 -38.92
N VAL A 4 0.24 -43.08 -38.49
CA VAL A 4 0.85 -42.44 -37.31
C VAL A 4 1.10 -40.95 -37.59
N LEU A 5 1.59 -40.60 -38.79
CA LEU A 5 1.79 -39.21 -39.20
C LEU A 5 0.47 -38.43 -39.29
N TRP A 6 -0.59 -39.04 -39.82
CA TRP A 6 -1.93 -38.44 -39.84
C TRP A 6 -2.48 -38.24 -38.43
N SER A 7 -2.39 -39.24 -37.56
CA SER A 7 -2.83 -39.12 -36.17
C SER A 7 -2.09 -38.01 -35.42
N LEU A 8 -0.76 -37.90 -35.62
CA LEU A 8 0.04 -36.81 -35.05
C LEU A 8 -0.38 -35.45 -35.62
N GLY A 9 -0.58 -35.34 -36.93
CA GLY A 9 -1.03 -34.11 -37.58
C GLY A 9 -2.40 -33.65 -37.11
N THR A 10 -3.37 -34.58 -37.02
CA THR A 10 -4.71 -34.27 -36.50
C THR A 10 -4.70 -33.96 -35.02
N GLY A 11 -3.84 -34.59 -34.22
CA GLY A 11 -3.69 -34.30 -32.79
C GLY A 11 -3.10 -32.92 -32.52
N LEU A 12 -2.10 -32.52 -33.29
CA LEU A 12 -1.54 -31.16 -33.22
C LEU A 12 -2.57 -30.12 -33.69
N ALA A 13 -3.25 -30.38 -34.81
CA ALA A 13 -4.28 -29.49 -35.32
C ALA A 13 -5.45 -29.33 -34.35
N SER A 14 -5.94 -30.42 -33.75
CA SER A 14 -7.03 -30.37 -32.77
C SER A 14 -6.61 -29.63 -31.50
N GLY A 15 -5.38 -29.83 -31.03
CA GLY A 15 -4.81 -29.08 -29.91
C GLY A 15 -4.77 -27.58 -30.18
N MET A 16 -4.25 -27.16 -31.35
CA MET A 16 -4.19 -25.75 -31.75
C MET A 16 -5.58 -25.12 -31.88
N ILE A 17 -6.53 -25.83 -32.51
CA ILE A 17 -7.91 -25.35 -32.64
C ILE A 17 -8.56 -25.21 -31.26
N THR A 18 -8.39 -26.19 -30.38
CA THR A 18 -8.95 -26.15 -29.03
C THR A 18 -8.39 -24.98 -28.23
N ALA A 19 -7.08 -24.75 -28.30
CA ALA A 19 -6.43 -23.61 -27.65
C ALA A 19 -6.95 -22.27 -28.19
N ALA A 20 -7.07 -22.12 -29.51
CA ALA A 20 -7.60 -20.90 -30.14
C ALA A 20 -9.06 -20.64 -29.75
N VAL A 21 -9.91 -21.66 -29.81
CA VAL A 21 -11.32 -21.57 -29.39
C VAL A 21 -11.41 -21.20 -27.91
N THR A 22 -10.57 -21.79 -27.06
CA THR A 22 -10.55 -21.49 -25.62
C THR A 22 -10.12 -20.04 -25.37
N ALA A 23 -9.07 -19.56 -26.03
CA ALA A 23 -8.58 -18.18 -25.88
C ALA A 23 -9.62 -17.14 -26.31
N VAL A 24 -10.46 -17.43 -27.31
CA VAL A 24 -11.54 -16.54 -27.76
C VAL A 24 -12.76 -16.62 -26.84
N LEU A 25 -13.16 -17.82 -26.40
CA LEU A 25 -14.36 -18.00 -25.59
C LEU A 25 -14.16 -17.69 -24.11
N LEU A 26 -12.92 -17.79 -23.59
CA LEU A 26 -12.64 -17.59 -22.17
C LEU A 26 -13.04 -16.17 -21.69
N PRO A 27 -12.63 -15.06 -22.33
CA PRO A 27 -13.04 -13.72 -21.90
C PRO A 27 -14.56 -13.51 -21.97
N PHE A 28 -15.23 -14.15 -22.93
CA PHE A 28 -16.69 -14.12 -23.05
C PHE A 28 -17.37 -14.80 -21.85
N PHE A 29 -16.88 -15.98 -21.45
CA PHE A 29 -17.39 -16.68 -20.28
C PHE A 29 -17.04 -15.98 -18.97
N GLU A 30 -15.83 -15.42 -18.82
CA GLU A 30 -15.46 -14.59 -17.68
C GLU A 30 -16.43 -13.41 -17.51
N SER A 31 -16.76 -12.71 -18.60
CA SER A 31 -17.69 -11.58 -18.56
C SER A 31 -19.12 -11.97 -18.22
N ILE A 32 -19.61 -13.12 -18.73
CA ILE A 32 -20.99 -13.57 -18.47
C ILE A 32 -21.14 -14.09 -17.04
N PHE A 33 -20.16 -14.87 -16.58
CA PHE A 33 -20.24 -15.52 -15.26
C PHE A 33 -19.60 -14.70 -14.13
N GLY A 34 -18.94 -13.59 -14.45
CA GLY A 34 -18.22 -12.77 -13.46
C GLY A 34 -17.07 -13.52 -12.77
N VAL A 35 -16.55 -14.56 -13.42
CA VAL A 35 -15.45 -15.39 -12.89
C VAL A 35 -14.13 -14.79 -13.32
N LEU A 36 -13.20 -14.67 -12.37
CA LEU A 36 -11.82 -14.26 -12.63
C LEU A 36 -10.93 -15.48 -12.76
N THR A 37 -10.28 -15.64 -13.91
CA THR A 37 -9.20 -16.63 -14.05
C THR A 37 -7.89 -16.09 -13.52
N ASP A 38 -6.96 -17.01 -13.24
CA ASP A 38 -5.61 -16.65 -12.83
C ASP A 38 -4.90 -15.79 -13.89
N VAL A 39 -5.14 -16.06 -15.19
CA VAL A 39 -4.61 -15.24 -16.28
C VAL A 39 -5.11 -13.81 -16.15
N LYS A 40 -6.42 -13.62 -15.94
CA LYS A 40 -7.01 -12.29 -15.80
C LYS A 40 -6.49 -11.55 -14.56
N LEU A 41 -6.33 -12.27 -13.45
CA LEU A 41 -5.74 -11.71 -12.23
C LEU A 41 -4.29 -11.29 -12.43
N LEU A 42 -3.50 -12.09 -13.15
CA LEU A 42 -2.10 -11.77 -13.47
C LEU A 42 -2.01 -10.56 -14.41
N GLU A 43 -2.91 -10.40 -15.38
CA GLU A 43 -3.01 -9.18 -16.19
C GLU A 43 -3.24 -7.94 -15.31
N LEU A 44 -4.16 -8.04 -14.34
CA LEU A 44 -4.48 -6.98 -13.40
C LEU A 44 -3.35 -6.70 -12.39
N SER A 45 -2.38 -7.59 -12.28
CA SER A 45 -1.19 -7.41 -11.44
C SER A 45 -0.11 -6.54 -12.09
N ASN A 46 -0.26 -6.23 -13.37
CA ASN A 46 0.74 -5.49 -14.13
C ASN A 46 0.87 -4.04 -13.62
N ALA A 47 2.03 -3.72 -13.05
CA ALA A 47 2.36 -2.38 -12.55
C ALA A 47 2.36 -1.29 -13.64
N ASP A 48 2.50 -1.67 -14.92
CA ASP A 48 2.42 -0.73 -16.04
C ASP A 48 0.99 -0.26 -16.34
N LEU A 49 -0.03 -0.86 -15.69
CA LEU A 49 -1.39 -0.37 -15.79
C LEU A 49 -1.45 1.08 -15.27
N PRO A 50 -2.05 2.02 -16.04
CA PRO A 50 -2.00 3.45 -15.73
C PRO A 50 -2.45 3.79 -14.30
N ILE A 51 -3.44 3.09 -13.76
CA ILE A 51 -3.96 3.35 -12.41
C ILE A 51 -2.97 2.94 -11.31
N LEU A 52 -2.28 1.80 -11.46
CA LEU A 52 -1.28 1.36 -10.48
C LEU A 52 -0.02 2.22 -10.57
N GLY A 53 0.40 2.60 -11.77
CA GLY A 53 1.45 3.60 -11.97
C GLY A 53 1.10 4.95 -11.35
N GLN A 54 -0.14 5.42 -11.51
CA GLN A 54 -0.60 6.66 -10.86
C GLN A 54 -0.62 6.56 -9.33
N LEU A 55 -1.04 5.42 -8.77
CA LEU A 55 -1.00 5.20 -7.33
C LEU A 55 0.46 5.27 -6.82
N ALA A 56 1.39 4.58 -7.48
CA ALA A 56 2.80 4.59 -7.12
C ALA A 56 3.43 5.98 -7.18
N LEU A 57 3.04 6.82 -8.14
CA LEU A 57 3.58 8.17 -8.30
C LEU A 57 2.92 9.20 -7.37
N ARG A 58 1.60 9.15 -7.19
CA ARG A 58 0.85 10.17 -6.43
C ARG A 58 0.71 9.85 -4.94
N ALA A 59 0.65 8.56 -4.59
CA ALA A 59 0.47 8.07 -3.23
C ALA A 59 1.42 6.89 -2.95
N PRO A 60 2.75 7.12 -2.96
CA PRO A 60 3.75 6.06 -2.85
C PRO A 60 3.65 5.26 -1.55
N GLY A 61 3.27 5.89 -0.44
CA GLY A 61 3.06 5.20 0.85
C GLY A 61 1.86 4.27 0.80
N THR A 62 0.75 4.72 0.21
CA THR A 62 -0.42 3.88 -0.05
C THR A 62 -0.09 2.72 -1.00
N ASN A 63 0.75 2.94 -2.01
CA ASN A 63 1.22 1.87 -2.90
C ASN A 63 2.01 0.80 -2.14
N GLN A 64 2.99 1.20 -1.33
CA GLN A 64 3.76 0.27 -0.50
C GLN A 64 2.87 -0.50 0.49
N HIS A 65 1.91 0.20 1.09
CA HIS A 65 0.90 -0.41 1.95
C HIS A 65 0.07 -1.46 1.22
N SER A 66 -0.45 -1.14 0.04
CA SER A 66 -1.25 -2.05 -0.77
C SER A 66 -0.49 -3.34 -1.11
N HIS A 67 0.83 -3.24 -1.39
CA HIS A 67 1.67 -4.42 -1.60
C HIS A 67 1.86 -5.27 -0.34
N ALA A 68 2.13 -4.64 0.81
CA ALA A 68 2.28 -5.36 2.09
C ALA A 68 0.98 -6.06 2.48
N VAL A 69 -0.17 -5.37 2.37
CA VAL A 69 -1.50 -5.94 2.59
C VAL A 69 -1.75 -7.12 1.66
N GLY A 70 -1.39 -6.99 0.37
CA GLY A 70 -1.55 -8.07 -0.60
C GLY A 70 -0.75 -9.33 -0.24
N GLN A 71 0.47 -9.18 0.27
CA GLN A 71 1.29 -10.31 0.75
C GLN A 71 0.66 -11.00 1.96
N LEU A 72 0.19 -10.22 2.94
CA LEU A 72 -0.47 -10.72 4.14
C LEU A 72 -1.78 -11.46 3.80
N ALA A 73 -2.60 -10.85 2.94
CA ALA A 73 -3.88 -11.40 2.53
C ALA A 73 -3.71 -12.69 1.71
N GLU A 74 -2.70 -12.74 0.82
CA GLU A 74 -2.38 -13.96 0.04
C GLU A 74 -2.06 -15.14 0.95
N GLU A 75 -1.14 -14.95 1.90
CA GLU A 75 -0.69 -16.01 2.82
C GLU A 75 -1.80 -16.44 3.78
N ALA A 76 -2.63 -15.49 4.24
CA ALA A 76 -3.81 -15.81 5.05
C ALA A 76 -4.89 -16.57 4.27
N CYS A 77 -5.12 -16.25 3.00
CA CYS A 77 -6.05 -17.01 2.16
C CYS A 77 -5.56 -18.45 1.93
N ARG A 78 -4.26 -18.65 1.69
CA ARG A 78 -3.69 -19.99 1.44
C ARG A 78 -3.94 -20.95 2.60
N VAL A 79 -3.80 -20.49 3.86
CA VAL A 79 -3.98 -21.38 5.03
C VAL A 79 -5.42 -21.82 5.25
N VAL A 80 -6.41 -21.14 4.63
CA VAL A 80 -7.84 -21.47 4.71
C VAL A 80 -8.42 -21.98 3.38
N ASN A 81 -7.56 -22.31 2.40
CA ASN A 81 -7.97 -22.71 1.05
C ASN A 81 -8.82 -21.66 0.30
N GLY A 82 -8.62 -20.37 0.60
CA GLY A 82 -9.18 -19.26 -0.17
C GLY A 82 -8.33 -18.92 -1.40
N ASN A 83 -8.84 -18.03 -2.25
CA ASN A 83 -8.11 -17.58 -3.45
C ASN A 83 -7.08 -16.50 -3.09
N GLY A 84 -5.84 -16.92 -2.80
CA GLY A 84 -4.74 -16.02 -2.44
C GLY A 84 -4.34 -15.04 -3.55
N LEU A 85 -4.40 -15.46 -4.82
CA LEU A 85 -4.11 -14.58 -5.94
C LEU A 85 -5.15 -13.46 -6.03
N LEU A 86 -6.44 -13.80 -5.92
CA LEU A 86 -7.53 -12.82 -5.90
C LEU A 86 -7.34 -11.80 -4.76
N ALA A 87 -7.02 -12.25 -3.56
CA ALA A 87 -6.80 -11.37 -2.42
C ALA A 87 -5.59 -10.44 -2.64
N ARG A 88 -4.47 -10.96 -3.15
CA ARG A 88 -3.30 -10.15 -3.49
C ARG A 88 -3.61 -9.08 -4.51
N ILE A 89 -4.30 -9.44 -5.59
CA ILE A 89 -4.62 -8.49 -6.66
C ILE A 89 -5.66 -7.48 -6.18
N GLY A 90 -6.69 -7.91 -5.45
CA GLY A 90 -7.65 -7.00 -4.81
C GLY A 90 -6.95 -5.94 -3.94
N ALA A 91 -5.88 -6.32 -3.23
CA ALA A 91 -5.15 -5.42 -2.35
C ALA A 91 -4.44 -4.30 -3.13
N LEU A 92 -4.01 -4.54 -4.36
CA LEU A 92 -3.40 -3.50 -5.21
C LEU A 92 -4.40 -2.39 -5.55
N TYR A 93 -5.70 -2.69 -5.54
CA TYR A 93 -6.76 -1.77 -5.95
C TYR A 93 -7.60 -1.21 -4.80
N HIS A 94 -7.58 -1.83 -3.61
CA HIS A 94 -8.52 -1.49 -2.53
C HIS A 94 -8.51 0.00 -2.14
N ASP A 95 -7.34 0.63 -2.30
CA ASP A 95 -7.05 1.98 -1.84
C ASP A 95 -6.82 3.01 -2.97
N ILE A 96 -7.11 2.66 -4.22
CA ILE A 96 -6.87 3.56 -5.37
C ILE A 96 -7.58 4.89 -5.24
N GLY A 97 -8.65 4.95 -4.45
CA GLY A 97 -9.38 6.19 -4.20
C GLY A 97 -8.58 7.22 -3.41
N LYS A 98 -7.55 6.83 -2.66
CA LYS A 98 -6.66 7.76 -1.93
C LYS A 98 -5.87 8.68 -2.87
N THR A 99 -5.74 8.32 -4.16
CA THR A 99 -5.11 9.16 -5.19
C THR A 99 -5.79 10.51 -5.40
N ALA A 100 -7.04 10.69 -4.96
CA ALA A 100 -7.76 11.96 -5.03
C ALA A 100 -7.23 13.02 -4.05
N ALA A 101 -6.75 12.60 -2.87
CA ALA A 101 -6.23 13.49 -1.84
C ALA A 101 -5.13 12.81 -1.01
N PRO A 102 -3.98 12.44 -1.61
CA PRO A 102 -2.96 11.60 -0.97
C PRO A 102 -2.46 12.16 0.37
N GLU A 103 -2.29 13.47 0.46
CA GLU A 103 -1.76 14.17 1.64
C GLU A 103 -2.66 14.06 2.89
N HIS A 104 -3.91 13.65 2.73
CA HIS A 104 -4.83 13.39 3.84
C HIS A 104 -4.67 11.98 4.43
N PHE A 105 -3.81 11.13 3.87
CA PHE A 105 -3.56 9.79 4.38
C PHE A 105 -2.16 9.71 4.97
N VAL A 106 -2.06 9.24 6.22
CA VAL A 106 -0.84 9.34 7.05
C VAL A 106 0.37 8.68 6.42
N GLU A 107 0.17 7.59 5.68
CA GLU A 107 1.24 6.87 5.00
C GLU A 107 1.89 7.68 3.87
N ASN A 108 1.24 8.73 3.36
CA ASN A 108 1.79 9.62 2.33
C ASN A 108 2.25 10.98 2.89
N GLN A 109 2.12 11.22 4.19
CA GLN A 109 2.45 12.50 4.80
C GLN A 109 3.96 12.61 5.05
N MET A 110 4.57 13.69 4.59
CA MET A 110 5.99 14.02 4.84
C MET A 110 6.18 15.19 5.82
N GLY A 111 5.09 15.67 6.45
CA GLY A 111 5.12 16.90 7.25
C GLY A 111 3.87 17.08 8.14
N ARG A 112 3.35 18.30 8.24
CA ARG A 112 2.17 18.59 9.07
C ARG A 112 0.93 17.86 8.56
N ASN A 113 0.19 17.28 9.49
CA ASN A 113 -1.07 16.60 9.22
C ASN A 113 -2.17 17.63 8.82
N PRO A 114 -2.73 17.57 7.59
CA PRO A 114 -3.80 18.49 7.16
C PRO A 114 -5.04 18.44 8.06
N HIS A 115 -5.31 17.29 8.69
CA HIS A 115 -6.45 17.10 9.59
C HIS A 115 -6.42 17.94 10.86
N ASP A 116 -5.28 18.55 11.19
CA ASP A 116 -5.16 19.46 12.35
C ASP A 116 -5.92 20.76 12.15
N LYS A 117 -6.13 21.17 10.89
CA LYS A 117 -6.84 22.41 10.53
C LYS A 117 -8.31 22.19 10.18
N LEU A 118 -8.78 20.94 10.18
CA LEU A 118 -10.11 20.55 9.76
C LEU A 118 -11.00 20.20 10.94
N LYS A 119 -12.31 20.44 10.81
CA LYS A 119 -13.28 19.90 11.76
C LYS A 119 -13.29 18.36 11.67
N PRO A 120 -13.51 17.63 12.77
CA PRO A 120 -13.50 16.16 12.75
C PRO A 120 -14.42 15.55 11.70
N LEU A 121 -15.62 16.11 11.52
CA LEU A 121 -16.58 15.67 10.50
C LEU A 121 -16.06 15.87 9.07
N GLN A 122 -15.31 16.94 8.80
CA GLN A 122 -14.71 17.16 7.48
C GLN A 122 -13.60 16.15 7.20
N SER A 123 -12.75 15.88 8.20
CA SER A 123 -11.73 14.83 8.12
C SER A 123 -12.34 13.45 7.86
N ALA A 124 -13.41 13.10 8.58
CA ALA A 124 -14.12 11.85 8.39
C ALA A 124 -14.68 11.73 6.96
N LYS A 125 -15.29 12.79 6.42
CA LYS A 125 -15.79 12.81 5.02
C LYS A 125 -14.68 12.60 4.00
N ILE A 126 -13.53 13.24 4.16
CA ILE A 126 -12.38 13.06 3.26
C ILE A 126 -11.89 11.61 3.31
N ILE A 127 -11.72 11.06 4.51
CA ILE A 127 -11.27 9.68 4.68
C ILE A 127 -12.29 8.72 4.08
N ILE A 128 -13.57 8.77 4.45
CA ILE A 128 -14.61 7.88 3.90
C ILE A 128 -14.72 8.00 2.38
N SER A 129 -14.45 9.19 1.81
CA SER A 129 -14.59 9.41 0.38
C SER A 129 -13.66 8.54 -0.48
N HIS A 130 -12.51 8.07 0.04
CA HIS A 130 -11.61 7.19 -0.73
C HIS A 130 -12.32 5.91 -1.18
N VAL A 131 -13.22 5.37 -0.37
CA VAL A 131 -14.02 4.19 -0.72
C VAL A 131 -14.98 4.52 -1.87
N THR A 132 -15.78 5.58 -1.72
CA THR A 132 -16.80 5.95 -2.71
C THR A 132 -16.18 6.38 -4.05
N TYR A 133 -15.13 7.19 -3.99
CA TYR A 133 -14.38 7.63 -5.16
C TYR A 133 -13.61 6.46 -5.79
N GLY A 134 -12.95 5.62 -4.99
CA GLY A 134 -12.24 4.43 -5.47
C GLY A 134 -13.17 3.45 -6.19
N THR A 135 -14.36 3.21 -5.64
CA THR A 135 -15.38 2.35 -6.25
C THR A 135 -15.84 2.91 -7.59
N LYS A 136 -16.09 4.22 -7.67
CA LYS A 136 -16.47 4.90 -8.91
C LYS A 136 -15.35 4.78 -9.95
N LEU A 137 -14.12 5.10 -9.55
CA LEU A 137 -12.94 5.04 -10.41
C LEU A 137 -12.69 3.63 -10.96
N ALA A 138 -12.79 2.61 -10.10
CA ALA A 138 -12.65 1.22 -10.50
C ALA A 138 -13.67 0.79 -11.56
N ARG A 139 -14.93 1.23 -11.43
CA ARG A 139 -15.98 0.98 -12.42
C ARG A 139 -15.74 1.72 -13.73
N GLU A 140 -15.30 2.97 -13.67
CA GLU A 140 -14.96 3.76 -14.86
C GLU A 140 -13.79 3.16 -15.65
N LEU A 141 -12.84 2.52 -14.94
CA LEU A 141 -11.73 1.77 -15.54
C LEU A 141 -12.14 0.38 -16.07
N GLY A 142 -13.40 -0.03 -15.90
CA GLY A 142 -13.88 -1.34 -16.33
C GLY A 142 -13.26 -2.49 -15.54
N LEU A 143 -12.84 -2.27 -14.29
CA LEU A 143 -12.31 -3.35 -13.46
C LEU A 143 -13.39 -4.41 -13.21
N PRO A 144 -13.03 -5.70 -13.19
CA PRO A 144 -13.97 -6.76 -12.89
C PRO A 144 -14.64 -6.56 -11.53
N GLN A 145 -15.95 -6.85 -11.45
CA GLN A 145 -16.76 -6.55 -10.26
C GLN A 145 -16.15 -7.10 -8.97
N ARG A 146 -15.60 -8.32 -9.01
CA ARG A 146 -14.96 -8.95 -7.86
C ARG A 146 -13.75 -8.17 -7.30
N ILE A 147 -13.04 -7.41 -8.15
CA ILE A 147 -11.97 -6.48 -7.73
C ILE A 147 -12.56 -5.20 -7.15
N VAL A 148 -13.58 -4.65 -7.82
CA VAL A 148 -14.32 -3.46 -7.34
C VAL A 148 -14.88 -3.69 -5.94
N ASP A 149 -15.38 -4.89 -5.66
CA ASP A 149 -16.02 -5.26 -4.40
C ASP A 149 -15.08 -5.17 -3.19
N PHE A 150 -13.76 -5.32 -3.37
CA PHE A 150 -12.80 -5.14 -2.27
C PHE A 150 -12.75 -3.70 -1.75
N ILE A 151 -13.02 -2.71 -2.61
CA ILE A 151 -12.89 -1.28 -2.26
C ILE A 151 -13.88 -0.86 -1.18
N PRO A 152 -15.20 -1.15 -1.25
CA PRO A 152 -16.09 -0.85 -0.13
C PRO A 152 -15.99 -1.86 1.02
N GLN A 153 -15.69 -3.12 0.72
CA GLN A 153 -15.76 -4.19 1.73
C GLN A 153 -14.55 -4.25 2.66
N HIS A 154 -13.36 -3.75 2.27
CA HIS A 154 -12.18 -3.81 3.15
C HIS A 154 -12.36 -2.98 4.44
N HIS A 155 -13.20 -1.94 4.41
CA HIS A 155 -13.60 -1.22 5.61
C HIS A 155 -14.96 -1.64 6.17
N GLY A 156 -15.83 -2.23 5.35
CA GLY A 156 -17.16 -2.67 5.80
C GLY A 156 -17.98 -1.48 6.30
N THR A 157 -18.62 -1.64 7.44
CA THR A 157 -19.40 -0.56 8.10
C THR A 157 -18.71 -0.01 9.35
N ARG A 158 -17.39 -0.20 9.46
CA ARG A 158 -16.61 0.21 10.63
C ARG A 158 -16.67 1.72 10.88
N THR A 159 -16.51 2.11 12.14
CA THR A 159 -16.49 3.52 12.57
C THR A 159 -15.08 4.10 12.58
N LEU A 160 -14.91 5.33 12.11
CA LEU A 160 -13.71 6.16 12.29
C LEU A 160 -13.62 6.70 13.73
N HIS A 161 -13.30 5.82 14.67
CA HIS A 161 -13.33 6.07 16.12
C HIS A 161 -12.53 7.29 16.56
N TYR A 162 -11.35 7.53 15.98
CA TYR A 162 -10.52 8.70 16.32
C TYR A 162 -11.26 10.02 16.07
N PHE A 163 -11.85 10.17 14.87
CA PHE A 163 -12.56 11.40 14.51
C PHE A 163 -13.91 11.52 15.20
N LEU A 164 -14.61 10.40 15.43
CA LEU A 164 -15.83 10.40 16.25
C LEU A 164 -15.53 10.89 17.67
N LYS A 165 -14.48 10.36 18.31
CA LYS A 165 -14.11 10.77 19.67
C LYS A 165 -13.68 12.23 19.71
N LYS A 166 -12.87 12.66 18.72
CA LYS A 166 -12.47 14.07 18.57
C LYS A 166 -13.69 14.98 18.41
N ALA A 167 -14.71 14.56 17.65
CA ALA A 167 -15.96 15.29 17.50
C ALA A 167 -16.72 15.39 18.82
N GLN A 168 -16.89 14.27 19.54
CA GLN A 168 -17.57 14.24 20.85
C GLN A 168 -16.87 15.11 21.90
N THR A 169 -15.54 15.17 21.90
CA THR A 169 -14.77 16.02 22.82
C THR A 169 -14.86 17.51 22.47
N GLN A 170 -15.06 17.84 21.20
CA GLN A 170 -15.19 19.23 20.72
C GLN A 170 -16.65 19.71 20.67
N ALA A 171 -17.62 18.81 20.88
CA ALA A 171 -19.04 19.10 20.82
C ALA A 171 -19.47 20.05 21.94
N ARG A 172 -20.37 20.98 21.62
CA ARG A 172 -21.03 21.80 22.64
C ARG A 172 -21.99 20.93 23.49
N PRO A 173 -22.35 21.35 24.71
CA PRO A 173 -23.23 20.56 25.59
C PRO A 173 -24.58 20.16 24.98
N ASP A 174 -25.07 20.92 24.00
CA ASP A 174 -26.32 20.74 23.27
C ASP A 174 -26.15 20.05 21.90
N GLU A 175 -24.91 19.75 21.48
CA GLU A 175 -24.60 19.20 20.17
C GLU A 175 -24.54 17.66 20.22
N ILE A 176 -25.50 17.02 19.57
CA ILE A 176 -25.56 15.55 19.45
C ILE A 176 -24.71 15.13 18.25
N ILE A 177 -23.63 14.40 18.50
CA ILE A 177 -22.77 13.81 17.45
C ILE A 177 -23.33 12.44 17.05
N SER A 178 -23.74 12.32 15.79
CA SER A 178 -24.19 11.05 15.21
C SER A 178 -23.00 10.15 14.89
N GLU A 179 -22.99 8.92 15.38
CA GLU A 179 -21.96 7.93 15.02
C GLU A 179 -21.99 7.57 13.53
N ASN A 180 -23.18 7.58 12.91
CA ASN A 180 -23.35 7.24 11.50
C ASN A 180 -22.59 8.18 10.57
N ASP A 181 -22.31 9.42 10.99
CA ASP A 181 -21.52 10.37 10.21
C ASP A 181 -20.03 9.97 10.11
N PHE A 182 -19.61 9.01 10.92
CA PHE A 182 -18.23 8.51 11.01
C PHE A 182 -18.13 7.03 10.59
N ARG A 183 -19.21 6.41 10.13
CA ARG A 183 -19.21 5.03 9.64
C ARG A 183 -18.96 4.97 8.14
N TYR A 184 -18.19 3.97 7.71
CA TYR A 184 -18.12 3.62 6.29
C TYR A 184 -19.48 3.13 5.79
N PRO A 185 -19.83 3.39 4.52
CA PRO A 185 -21.16 3.05 3.98
C PRO A 185 -21.36 1.54 3.77
N GLY A 186 -20.30 0.73 3.85
CA GLY A 186 -20.36 -0.70 3.54
C GLY A 186 -20.47 -1.00 2.04
N PRO A 187 -20.87 -2.23 1.69
CA PRO A 187 -21.36 -3.29 2.59
C PRO A 187 -20.26 -3.93 3.45
N LYS A 188 -20.64 -4.74 4.45
CA LYS A 188 -19.71 -5.66 5.14
C LYS A 188 -19.09 -6.64 4.13
N PRO A 189 -17.93 -7.26 4.42
CA PRO A 189 -17.38 -8.35 3.62
C PRO A 189 -18.44 -9.38 3.23
N GLN A 190 -18.57 -9.64 1.93
CA GLN A 190 -19.52 -10.59 1.35
C GLN A 190 -18.85 -11.93 0.99
N PHE A 191 -17.53 -12.01 1.10
CA PHE A 191 -16.75 -13.19 0.76
C PHE A 191 -15.46 -13.28 1.58
N LYS A 192 -14.94 -14.50 1.72
CA LYS A 192 -13.79 -14.81 2.58
C LYS A 192 -12.58 -13.93 2.30
N GLU A 193 -12.22 -13.74 1.03
CA GLU A 193 -11.05 -12.95 0.66
C GLU A 193 -11.21 -11.47 1.06
N ALA A 194 -12.41 -10.88 0.97
CA ALA A 194 -12.65 -9.50 1.41
C ALA A 194 -12.55 -9.36 2.94
N ALA A 195 -13.03 -10.34 3.70
CA ALA A 195 -12.86 -10.36 5.14
C ALA A 195 -11.39 -10.51 5.55
N ILE A 196 -10.63 -11.36 4.85
CA ILE A 196 -9.18 -11.51 5.05
C ILE A 196 -8.46 -10.20 4.71
N MET A 197 -8.88 -9.49 3.65
CA MET A 197 -8.34 -8.17 3.30
C MET A 197 -8.60 -7.14 4.40
N MET A 198 -9.81 -7.08 4.95
CA MET A 198 -10.15 -6.19 6.06
C MET A 198 -9.22 -6.41 7.27
N ILE A 199 -8.96 -7.68 7.59
CA ILE A 199 -8.04 -8.05 8.69
C ILE A 199 -6.61 -7.65 8.31
N ALA A 200 -6.15 -7.98 7.11
CA ALA A 200 -4.80 -7.70 6.62
C ALA A 200 -4.48 -6.19 6.63
N ASP A 201 -5.37 -5.38 6.04
CA ASP A 201 -5.30 -3.90 6.03
C ASP A 201 -5.12 -3.35 7.45
N SER A 202 -6.01 -3.74 8.35
CA SER A 202 -6.00 -3.28 9.75
C SER A 202 -4.74 -3.69 10.49
N CYS A 203 -4.31 -4.94 10.32
CA CYS A 203 -3.13 -5.47 10.99
C CYS A 203 -1.83 -4.86 10.47
N GLU A 204 -1.73 -4.63 9.16
CA GLU A 204 -0.57 -3.99 8.53
C GLU A 204 -0.44 -2.54 9.00
N ALA A 205 -1.52 -1.76 8.92
CA ALA A 205 -1.52 -0.36 9.32
C ALA A 205 -1.16 -0.21 10.82
N ALA A 206 -1.69 -1.09 11.66
CA ALA A 206 -1.37 -1.08 13.09
C ALA A 206 0.08 -1.49 13.36
N ALA A 207 0.58 -2.56 12.73
CA ALA A 207 1.95 -3.02 12.91
C ALA A 207 2.98 -1.98 12.46
N ARG A 208 2.73 -1.29 11.34
CA ARG A 208 3.57 -0.18 10.85
C ARG A 208 3.68 0.96 11.86
N SER A 209 2.63 1.20 12.63
CA SER A 209 2.58 2.29 13.61
C SER A 209 3.20 1.95 14.98
N LEU A 210 3.63 0.69 15.19
CA LEU A 210 4.27 0.29 16.44
C LEU A 210 5.66 0.92 16.56
N ALA A 211 5.95 1.51 17.72
CA ALA A 211 7.29 1.99 18.04
C ALA A 211 8.31 0.84 18.10
N GLU A 212 7.90 -0.31 18.66
CA GLU A 212 8.71 -1.52 18.80
C GLU A 212 7.91 -2.74 18.29
N PRO A 213 8.10 -3.17 17.03
CA PRO A 213 7.37 -4.28 16.44
C PRO A 213 7.95 -5.63 16.87
N THR A 214 8.02 -5.89 18.18
CA THR A 214 8.42 -7.20 18.71
C THR A 214 7.37 -8.27 18.41
N PRO A 215 7.74 -9.57 18.35
CA PRO A 215 6.79 -10.66 18.14
C PRO A 215 5.61 -10.65 19.12
N GLU A 216 5.85 -10.29 20.38
CA GLU A 216 4.83 -10.19 21.42
C GLU A 216 3.86 -9.03 21.16
N ASN A 217 4.39 -7.86 20.80
CA ASN A 217 3.58 -6.68 20.49
C ASN A 217 2.72 -6.89 19.23
N ILE A 218 3.31 -7.50 18.18
CA ILE A 218 2.59 -7.88 16.96
C ILE A 218 1.46 -8.86 17.29
N ARG A 219 1.74 -9.92 18.06
CA ARG A 219 0.72 -10.90 18.47
C ARG A 219 -0.42 -10.23 19.24
N PHE A 220 -0.09 -9.34 20.18
CA PHE A 220 -1.07 -8.62 20.96
C PHE A 220 -1.98 -7.76 20.08
N ILE A 221 -1.41 -6.92 19.21
CA ILE A 221 -2.21 -5.98 18.39
C ILE A 221 -3.05 -6.72 17.35
N VAL A 222 -2.50 -7.75 16.71
CA VAL A 222 -3.25 -8.56 15.72
C VAL A 222 -4.44 -9.26 16.40
N THR A 223 -4.24 -9.82 17.59
CA THR A 223 -5.35 -10.45 18.35
C THR A 223 -6.43 -9.43 18.66
N LYS A 224 -6.06 -8.24 19.15
CA LYS A 224 -7.03 -7.17 19.46
C LYS A 224 -7.82 -6.70 18.25
N ILE A 225 -7.17 -6.58 17.09
CA ILE A 225 -7.83 -6.17 15.85
C ILE A 225 -8.85 -7.22 15.41
N VAL A 226 -8.46 -8.50 15.40
CA VAL A 226 -9.37 -9.59 15.03
C VAL A 226 -10.56 -9.65 15.97
N ASP A 227 -10.33 -9.57 17.29
CA ASP A 227 -11.39 -9.57 18.29
C ASP A 227 -12.34 -8.37 18.12
N ALA A 228 -11.80 -7.18 17.81
CA ALA A 228 -12.61 -5.98 17.58
C ALA A 228 -13.46 -6.06 16.29
N ILE A 229 -12.93 -6.64 15.21
CA ILE A 229 -13.66 -6.86 13.96
C ILE A 229 -14.83 -7.83 14.19
N VAL A 230 -14.61 -8.90 14.97
CA VAL A 230 -15.67 -9.85 15.35
C VAL A 230 -16.71 -9.19 16.24
N ALA A 231 -16.28 -8.40 17.23
CA ALA A 231 -17.19 -7.73 18.16
C ALA A 231 -18.04 -6.61 17.53
N ASP A 232 -17.63 -6.07 16.38
CA ASP A 232 -18.39 -5.10 15.57
C ASP A 232 -19.22 -5.80 14.46
N ASP A 233 -19.42 -7.12 14.57
CA ASP A 233 -20.24 -7.95 13.67
C ASP A 233 -19.82 -7.86 12.19
N GLN A 234 -18.58 -7.45 11.88
CA GLN A 234 -18.16 -7.15 10.51
C GLN A 234 -18.08 -8.42 9.63
N LEU A 235 -18.01 -9.60 10.24
CA LEU A 235 -17.85 -10.87 9.52
C LEU A 235 -19.17 -11.63 9.31
N ASP A 236 -20.30 -11.09 9.76
CA ASP A 236 -21.62 -11.75 9.74
C ASP A 236 -22.15 -12.07 8.34
N GLU A 237 -21.66 -11.37 7.32
CA GLU A 237 -22.12 -11.49 5.94
C GLU A 237 -21.13 -12.27 5.05
N CYS A 238 -20.16 -12.97 5.65
CA CYS A 238 -19.21 -13.82 4.94
C CYS A 238 -19.04 -15.20 5.59
N ASP A 239 -18.69 -16.20 4.79
CA ASP A 239 -18.60 -17.60 5.24
C ASP A 239 -17.28 -17.93 5.95
N LEU A 240 -16.80 -17.13 6.92
CA LEU A 240 -15.62 -17.45 7.71
C LEU A 240 -15.96 -18.23 8.98
N THR A 241 -15.32 -19.38 9.17
CA THR A 241 -15.44 -20.14 10.42
C THR A 241 -14.49 -19.64 11.50
N LEU A 242 -14.81 -19.88 12.78
CA LEU A 242 -13.91 -19.55 13.91
C LEU A 242 -12.55 -20.27 13.83
N ARG A 243 -12.53 -21.47 13.23
CA ARG A 243 -11.29 -22.22 12.97
C ARG A 243 -10.42 -21.49 11.95
N GLU A 244 -11.01 -21.08 10.83
CA GLU A 244 -10.31 -20.31 9.80
C GLU A 244 -9.82 -18.98 10.34
N LEU A 245 -10.62 -18.28 11.16
CA LEU A 245 -10.21 -17.03 11.80
C LEU A 245 -8.96 -17.21 12.68
N THR A 246 -8.87 -18.32 13.41
CA THR A 246 -7.68 -18.65 14.20
C THR A 246 -6.47 -18.87 13.31
N GLN A 247 -6.62 -19.59 12.20
CA GLN A 247 -5.55 -19.83 11.23
C GLN A 247 -5.08 -18.53 10.55
N ILE A 248 -6.02 -17.67 10.16
CA ILE A 248 -5.75 -16.34 9.60
C ILE A 248 -4.95 -15.51 10.61
N ARG A 249 -5.39 -15.45 11.87
CA ARG A 249 -4.69 -14.70 12.92
C ARG A 249 -3.24 -15.14 13.07
N GLU A 250 -2.98 -16.45 13.19
CA GLU A 250 -1.61 -16.96 13.32
C GLU A 250 -0.76 -16.72 12.05
N SER A 251 -1.39 -16.78 10.87
CA SER A 251 -0.74 -16.45 9.59
C SER A 251 -0.33 -14.97 9.52
N MET A 252 -1.22 -14.06 9.95
CA MET A 252 -0.93 -12.62 10.03
C MET A 252 0.24 -12.34 10.98
N ILE A 253 0.22 -12.94 12.18
CA ILE A 253 1.30 -12.77 13.17
C ILE A 253 2.63 -13.23 12.59
N ARG A 254 2.70 -14.45 12.02
CA ARG A 254 3.93 -14.98 11.42
C ARG A 254 4.45 -14.07 10.32
N SER A 255 3.58 -13.61 9.44
CA SER A 255 3.96 -12.80 8.28
C SER A 255 4.41 -11.39 8.69
N LEU A 256 3.70 -10.75 9.63
CA LEU A 256 4.10 -9.44 10.15
C LEU A 256 5.41 -9.50 10.93
N VAL A 257 5.63 -10.55 11.72
CA VAL A 257 6.93 -10.76 12.39
C VAL A 257 8.04 -10.89 11.35
N ALA A 258 7.82 -11.62 10.25
CA ALA A 258 8.84 -11.74 9.20
C ALA A 258 9.12 -10.42 8.47
N ILE A 259 8.08 -9.58 8.26
CA ILE A 259 8.22 -8.27 7.60
C ILE A 259 8.93 -7.26 8.51
N TYR A 260 8.58 -7.22 9.79
CA TYR A 260 9.01 -6.18 10.73
C TYR A 260 10.13 -6.62 11.69
N HIS A 261 10.66 -7.85 11.57
CA HIS A 261 11.80 -8.28 12.37
C HIS A 261 12.97 -7.32 12.14
N SER A 262 13.48 -6.73 13.23
CA SER A 262 14.65 -5.86 13.16
C SER A 262 15.81 -6.64 12.53
N ARG A 263 16.39 -6.09 11.46
CA ARG A 263 17.73 -6.51 11.06
C ARG A 263 18.65 -6.10 12.21
N VAL A 264 19.57 -6.99 12.61
CA VAL A 264 20.55 -6.69 13.66
C VAL A 264 21.24 -5.38 13.30
N ASP A 265 21.16 -4.38 14.20
CA ASP A 265 21.87 -3.12 14.04
C ASP A 265 23.38 -3.43 13.97
N TYR A 266 24.01 -3.01 12.87
CA TYR A 266 25.46 -3.11 12.77
C TYR A 266 26.09 -2.16 13.80
N PRO A 267 26.92 -2.66 14.73
CA PRO A 267 27.62 -1.80 15.67
C PRO A 267 28.41 -0.73 14.91
N GLY A 268 28.10 0.54 15.15
CA GLY A 268 28.74 1.69 14.49
C GLY A 268 27.95 2.34 13.34
N TYR A 269 26.81 1.79 12.92
CA TYR A 269 25.95 2.36 11.86
C TYR A 269 24.53 2.69 12.34
N VAL A 270 24.33 2.93 13.64
CA VAL A 270 23.06 3.40 14.17
C VAL A 270 22.98 4.92 13.97
N PRO A 271 22.13 5.44 13.07
CA PRO A 271 21.93 6.87 12.97
C PRO A 271 21.43 7.40 14.33
N PRO A 272 21.91 8.57 14.77
CA PRO A 272 21.50 9.20 16.02
C PRO A 272 19.98 9.35 16.08
N THR A 273 19.37 9.09 17.24
CA THR A 273 17.94 9.30 17.46
C THR A 273 17.56 10.74 17.10
N SER A 274 16.57 10.91 16.22
CA SER A 274 16.11 12.23 15.76
C SER A 274 15.81 13.15 16.95
N GLY A 275 16.56 14.25 17.07
CA GLY A 275 16.46 15.21 18.18
C GLY A 275 17.65 15.24 19.15
N SER A 276 18.59 14.29 19.04
CA SER A 276 19.83 14.27 19.84
C SER A 276 21.03 14.96 19.15
N PHE A 277 20.90 15.31 17.87
CA PHE A 277 21.88 16.15 17.17
C PHE A 277 21.70 17.61 17.60
N ARG A 278 22.43 18.02 18.64
CA ARG A 278 22.83 19.42 18.76
C ARG A 278 23.93 19.65 17.74
N PHE A 279 23.71 20.55 16.79
CA PHE A 279 24.85 21.16 16.11
C PHE A 279 25.78 21.71 17.19
N PRO A 280 27.09 21.41 17.14
CA PRO A 280 28.05 22.07 18.03
C PRO A 280 27.82 23.58 17.93
N ASP A 281 27.77 24.27 19.08
CA ASP A 281 27.79 25.73 19.08
C ASP A 281 28.98 26.17 18.24
N GLY A 282 28.73 27.04 17.25
CA GLY A 282 29.57 27.29 16.07
C GLY A 282 30.98 27.82 16.33
N ALA A 283 31.83 27.02 16.96
CA ALA A 283 33.23 27.31 17.26
C ALA A 283 34.17 26.14 16.97
N ALA A 284 33.67 25.02 16.44
CA ALA A 284 34.50 23.89 16.02
C ALA A 284 33.99 23.31 14.69
N ASP A 285 34.68 23.65 13.60
CA ASP A 285 34.76 22.97 12.28
C ASP A 285 34.73 23.93 11.09
N SER A 286 35.62 24.94 11.09
CA SER A 286 35.91 25.76 9.91
C SER A 286 37.05 25.22 9.03
N GLU A 287 37.63 24.04 9.30
CA GLU A 287 38.81 23.57 8.55
C GLU A 287 38.65 22.25 7.79
N GLU A 288 37.53 21.52 7.91
CA GLU A 288 37.41 20.17 7.31
C GLU A 288 36.17 19.97 6.41
N ARG A 289 35.61 21.05 5.86
CA ARG A 289 34.64 20.97 4.74
C ARG A 289 35.22 21.51 3.45
N GLY A 290 35.65 20.59 2.60
CA GLY A 290 35.76 20.79 1.15
C GLY A 290 36.91 21.69 0.71
N LEU A 291 38.10 21.11 0.54
CA LEU A 291 39.14 21.72 -0.29
C LEU A 291 38.62 21.78 -1.72
N ARG A 292 38.19 22.96 -2.16
CA ARG A 292 37.87 23.22 -3.57
C ARG A 292 39.13 23.68 -4.28
N TYR A 293 39.43 23.06 -5.43
CA TYR A 293 40.65 23.36 -6.18
C TYR A 293 40.36 24.46 -7.21
N VAL A 294 41.16 25.52 -7.20
CA VAL A 294 41.01 26.68 -8.10
C VAL A 294 41.54 26.36 -9.51
N ASN A 295 42.56 25.50 -9.61
CA ASN A 295 43.18 25.14 -10.88
C ASN A 295 42.88 23.66 -11.21
N PRO A 296 42.29 23.35 -12.39
CA PRO A 296 41.87 21.98 -12.73
C PRO A 296 43.01 20.94 -12.77
N ARG A 297 44.26 21.38 -12.83
CA ARG A 297 45.45 20.50 -12.88
C ARG A 297 45.82 19.91 -11.53
N ASP A 298 45.35 20.51 -10.44
CA ASP A 298 45.69 20.12 -9.08
C ASP A 298 44.67 19.14 -8.49
N ILE A 299 43.66 18.75 -9.28
CA ILE A 299 42.66 17.74 -8.92
C ILE A 299 43.35 16.36 -8.96
N PRO A 300 43.42 15.63 -7.84
CA PRO A 300 44.01 14.30 -7.82
C PRO A 300 43.15 13.33 -8.64
N ILE A 301 43.77 12.66 -9.61
CA ILE A 301 43.09 11.62 -10.42
C ILE A 301 43.06 10.34 -9.60
N SER A 302 41.88 9.74 -9.46
CA SER A 302 41.74 8.49 -8.71
C SER A 302 42.52 7.36 -9.40
N PRO A 303 42.97 6.32 -8.66
CA PRO A 303 43.66 5.17 -9.26
C PRO A 303 42.84 4.41 -10.33
N GLY A 304 41.53 4.65 -10.41
CA GLY A 304 40.63 4.14 -11.44
C GLY A 304 40.54 5.02 -12.71
N GLY A 305 41.28 6.14 -12.76
CA GLY A 305 41.36 7.00 -13.94
C GLY A 305 40.22 8.02 -14.08
N GLU A 306 39.33 8.12 -13.09
CA GLU A 306 38.22 9.09 -13.11
C GLU A 306 38.61 10.39 -12.38
N ILE A 307 38.17 11.52 -12.95
CA ILE A 307 38.39 12.88 -12.45
C ILE A 307 37.06 13.40 -11.89
N GLU A 308 37.05 13.83 -10.62
CA GLU A 308 35.86 14.35 -9.96
C GLU A 308 35.66 15.84 -10.30
N ASP A 309 35.02 16.09 -11.45
CA ASP A 309 34.79 17.44 -12.01
C ASP A 309 33.94 18.37 -11.12
N GLU A 310 33.30 17.83 -10.09
CA GLU A 310 32.44 18.56 -9.14
C GLU A 310 33.24 19.30 -8.05
N ALA A 311 34.55 19.04 -7.94
CA ALA A 311 35.44 19.67 -6.96
C ALA A 311 36.00 21.06 -7.38
N ILE A 312 35.65 21.55 -8.57
CA ILE A 312 36.07 22.85 -9.08
C ILE A 312 35.17 23.96 -8.51
N ASP A 313 35.76 24.94 -7.83
CA ASP A 313 35.01 26.12 -7.41
C ASP A 313 34.71 27.04 -8.61
N ARG A 314 33.46 27.00 -9.09
CA ARG A 314 33.00 27.87 -10.18
C ARG A 314 32.34 29.16 -9.69
N SER A 315 32.38 29.45 -8.39
CA SER A 315 31.75 30.64 -7.81
C SER A 315 32.54 31.95 -8.06
N GLY A 316 33.72 31.87 -8.68
CA GLY A 316 34.52 33.02 -9.09
C GLY A 316 34.71 33.11 -10.61
N SER A 317 33.81 33.77 -11.31
CA SER A 317 34.11 34.42 -12.60
C SER A 317 33.36 35.76 -12.67
N PRO A 318 33.99 36.84 -13.15
CA PRO A 318 33.75 38.18 -12.63
C PRO A 318 32.48 38.83 -13.17
N GLU A 319 31.90 39.70 -12.33
CA GLU A 319 30.75 40.56 -12.59
C GLU A 319 30.78 41.27 -13.95
N ALA A 320 29.59 41.41 -14.54
CA ALA A 320 29.32 42.51 -15.46
C ALA A 320 29.35 43.84 -14.69
N ALA A 321 30.37 44.66 -14.91
CA ALA A 321 30.36 46.08 -14.60
C ALA A 321 30.57 46.90 -15.87
N THR A 322 29.54 47.65 -16.22
CA THR A 322 29.45 48.56 -17.35
C THR A 322 30.26 49.85 -17.11
N THR A 323 30.71 50.46 -18.22
CA THR A 323 30.94 51.89 -18.52
C THR A 323 32.32 52.57 -18.30
N ALA A 324 32.70 53.27 -19.39
CA ALA A 324 33.51 54.50 -19.51
C ALA A 324 35.03 54.40 -19.81
N LYS A 325 35.38 54.20 -21.09
CA LYS A 325 35.88 55.25 -22.02
C LYS A 325 36.13 54.66 -23.41
#